data_AF-A0A921IXL2-F1
#
_entry.id   AF-A0A921IXL2-F1
#
_cell.length_a   1.000
_cell.length_b   1.000
_cell.length_c   1.000
_cell.angle_alpha   90.00
_cell.angle_beta   90.00
_cell.angle_gamma   90.00
#
_symmetry.space_group_name_H-M   'P 1'
#
loop_
_entity.id
_entity.type
_entity.pdbx_description
1 polymer ?
#
loop_
_entity_poly.entity_id
_entity_poly.type
_entity_poly.pdbx_seq_one_letter_code
_entity_poly.pdbx_strand_id
1 'polypeptide(L)'
;MSDNVDVASEISEQIRVKKQEVRFSTREYVAEYLIDKFKEEEFFIPFEYQRNFVWTDKDCSYFIESVLIGLPIPYMFFADTDDGRTEIVDGAQRMNALAIFANDDLKLTDLNILTSVNGKTFSELPIEVQRRFSNSSFRVVYLEEGTTVEVRQEIFRRINSSGKQLRSQEIRRGSMDGGFSDLVKRLSHNSLFRELAPLSETARKHYEDMELVTRFFAYYDGYPDYDGYRDRVASYLDSYTQAMNERFDAPNDLSQQYTDCFIKMLTYVKESLGPLGFRKSPTGKSTPHARFEAIAVGVAVALSQNPGLSTQDMSWVNEDEFLNLVRSDSANVKAKLKARIDYVVNKLLGNR
;
A
#
# COMPACT_ATOMS: atom_id res chain seq x y z
N MET A 1 41.84 16.20 2.39
CA MET A 1 41.53 16.61 1.00
C MET A 1 41.49 15.42 0.02
N SER A 2 41.92 14.21 0.41
CA SER A 2 41.83 12.99 -0.42
C SER A 2 40.42 12.39 -0.49
N ASP A 3 39.63 12.48 0.59
CA ASP A 3 38.39 11.68 0.72
C ASP A 3 37.18 12.26 -0.04
N ASN A 4 37.22 13.54 -0.43
CA ASN A 4 36.15 14.19 -1.20
C ASN A 4 36.20 13.91 -2.71
N VAL A 5 37.36 13.48 -3.22
CA VAL A 5 37.55 13.19 -4.65
C VAL A 5 36.93 11.84 -5.01
N ASP A 6 36.93 10.90 -4.07
CA ASP A 6 36.41 9.53 -4.26
C ASP A 6 34.88 9.52 -4.32
N VAL A 7 34.22 10.21 -3.37
CA VAL A 7 32.75 10.32 -3.31
C VAL A 7 32.18 11.05 -4.54
N ALA A 8 32.83 12.11 -5.01
CA ALA A 8 32.37 12.84 -6.19
C ALA A 8 32.48 11.99 -7.48
N SER A 9 33.53 11.16 -7.56
CA SER A 9 33.73 10.22 -8.66
C SER A 9 32.70 9.09 -8.62
N GLU A 10 32.44 8.50 -7.45
CA GLU A 10 31.41 7.49 -7.26
C GLU A 10 30.01 8.00 -7.59
N ILE A 11 29.65 9.22 -7.14
CA ILE A 11 28.36 9.86 -7.47
C ILE A 11 28.23 10.04 -8.98
N SER A 12 29.28 10.56 -9.63
CA SER A 12 29.27 10.81 -11.07
C SER A 12 29.16 9.51 -11.86
N GLU A 13 29.87 8.47 -11.45
CA GLU A 13 29.80 7.16 -12.07
C GLU A 13 28.43 6.52 -11.87
N GLN A 14 27.88 6.58 -10.66
CA GLN A 14 26.55 6.07 -10.36
C GLN A 14 25.48 6.76 -11.20
N ILE A 15 25.52 8.10 -11.32
CA ILE A 15 24.61 8.86 -12.17
C ILE A 15 24.82 8.45 -13.63
N ARG A 16 26.06 8.34 -14.12
CA ARG A 16 26.35 7.94 -15.51
C ARG A 16 25.80 6.55 -15.84
N VAL A 17 26.01 5.58 -14.95
CA VAL A 17 25.56 4.19 -15.12
C VAL A 17 24.04 4.07 -14.99
N LYS A 18 23.41 4.84 -14.09
CA LYS A 18 21.95 4.75 -13.82
C LYS A 18 21.12 5.70 -14.67
N LYS A 19 21.72 6.69 -15.33
CA LYS A 19 21.02 7.60 -16.25
C LYS A 19 20.58 6.80 -17.46
N GLN A 20 19.29 6.52 -17.53
CA GLN A 20 18.66 5.91 -18.70
C GLN A 20 18.27 7.00 -19.69
N GLU A 21 18.61 6.80 -20.96
CA GLU A 21 18.07 7.60 -22.05
C GLU A 21 16.66 7.10 -22.36
N VAL A 22 15.67 7.66 -21.68
CA VAL A 22 14.26 7.46 -22.05
C VAL A 22 13.94 8.41 -23.17
N ARG A 23 13.74 7.87 -24.39
CA ARG A 23 13.24 8.66 -25.51
C ARG A 23 11.73 8.74 -25.41
N PHE A 24 11.21 9.95 -25.56
CA PHE A 24 9.78 10.20 -25.52
C PHE A 24 9.40 11.32 -26.46
N SER A 25 8.14 11.30 -26.88
CA SER A 25 7.50 12.36 -27.64
C SER A 25 6.23 12.81 -26.93
N THR A 26 5.87 14.08 -27.08
CA THR A 26 4.56 14.57 -26.61
C THR A 26 3.61 14.63 -27.78
N ARG A 27 2.42 14.05 -27.62
CA ARG A 27 1.35 14.01 -28.60
C ARG A 27 0.07 14.59 -27.99
N GLU A 28 -0.80 15.15 -28.82
CA GLU A 28 -2.13 15.61 -28.39
C GLU A 28 -3.20 14.83 -29.15
N TYR A 29 -4.19 14.33 -28.40
CA TYR A 29 -5.31 13.57 -28.94
C TYR A 29 -6.62 14.15 -28.42
N VAL A 30 -7.64 14.13 -29.27
CA VAL A 30 -9.01 14.43 -28.85
C VAL A 30 -9.59 13.25 -28.06
N ALA A 31 -10.54 13.53 -27.17
CA ALA A 31 -11.18 12.52 -26.32
C ALA A 31 -11.75 11.36 -27.14
N GLU A 32 -12.44 11.65 -28.25
CA GLU A 32 -13.05 10.66 -29.14
C GLU A 32 -12.03 9.62 -29.61
N TYR A 33 -10.89 10.07 -30.12
CA TYR A 33 -9.81 9.17 -30.57
C TYR A 33 -9.29 8.28 -29.44
N LEU A 34 -9.07 8.84 -28.24
CA LEU A 34 -8.62 8.05 -27.09
C LEU A 34 -9.65 6.98 -26.70
N ILE A 35 -10.93 7.35 -26.69
CA ILE A 35 -12.04 6.47 -26.32
C ILE A 35 -12.18 5.35 -27.34
N ASP A 36 -12.15 5.66 -28.63
CA ASP A 36 -12.28 4.67 -29.70
C ASP A 36 -11.14 3.66 -29.67
N LYS A 37 -9.89 4.15 -29.57
CA LYS A 37 -8.71 3.28 -29.46
C LYS A 37 -8.73 2.40 -28.22
N PHE A 38 -9.26 2.90 -27.11
CA PHE A 38 -9.44 2.12 -25.89
C PHE A 38 -10.54 1.06 -26.03
N LYS A 39 -11.65 1.37 -26.71
CA LYS A 39 -12.74 0.42 -27.00
C LYS A 39 -12.30 -0.68 -27.95
N GLU A 40 -11.45 -0.37 -28.93
CA GLU A 40 -10.88 -1.31 -29.89
C GLU A 40 -9.77 -2.19 -29.29
N GLU A 41 -9.47 -2.05 -28.00
CA GLU A 41 -8.36 -2.71 -27.30
C GLU A 41 -6.96 -2.40 -27.90
N GLU A 42 -6.85 -1.38 -28.76
CA GLU A 42 -5.56 -0.86 -29.25
C GLU A 42 -4.82 -0.11 -28.14
N PHE A 43 -5.56 0.66 -27.34
CA PHE A 43 -5.06 1.21 -26.08
C PHE A 43 -5.55 0.34 -24.93
N PHE A 44 -4.64 -0.11 -24.08
CA PHE A 44 -5.00 -0.96 -22.97
C PHE A 44 -4.29 -0.53 -21.68
N ILE A 45 -4.97 -0.76 -20.57
CA ILE A 45 -4.38 -0.62 -19.24
C ILE A 45 -3.94 -2.03 -18.83
N PRO A 46 -2.64 -2.29 -18.58
CA PRO A 46 -2.18 -3.56 -18.05
C PRO A 46 -2.94 -3.96 -16.78
N PHE A 47 -3.20 -5.25 -16.62
CA PHE A 47 -3.91 -5.78 -15.45
C PHE A 47 -3.28 -5.35 -14.11
N GLU A 48 -1.95 -5.22 -14.07
CA GLU A 48 -1.18 -4.71 -12.93
C GLU A 48 -1.58 -3.28 -12.54
N TYR A 49 -1.92 -2.43 -13.51
CA TYR A 49 -2.35 -1.05 -13.30
C TYR A 49 -3.87 -0.93 -13.10
N GLN A 50 -4.66 -1.81 -13.72
CA GLN A 50 -6.13 -1.84 -13.60
C GLN A 50 -6.61 -2.06 -12.17
N ARG A 51 -5.87 -2.83 -11.35
CA ARG A 51 -6.17 -3.06 -9.93
C ARG A 51 -6.14 -1.78 -9.07
N ASN A 52 -5.64 -0.68 -9.62
CA ASN A 52 -5.61 0.62 -8.98
C ASN A 52 -6.77 1.54 -9.40
N PHE A 53 -7.77 1.09 -10.16
CA PHE A 53 -8.99 1.89 -10.41
C PHE A 53 -9.74 2.11 -9.08
N VAL A 54 -9.63 3.32 -8.54
CA VAL A 54 -10.15 3.69 -7.21
C VAL A 54 -11.05 4.92 -7.27
N TRP A 55 -11.21 5.54 -8.44
CA TRP A 55 -12.14 6.65 -8.61
C TRP A 55 -13.58 6.16 -8.44
N THR A 56 -14.27 6.81 -7.51
CA THR A 56 -15.71 6.66 -7.34
C THR A 56 -16.45 7.41 -8.45
N ASP A 57 -17.76 7.17 -8.62
CA ASP A 57 -18.60 7.94 -9.55
C ASP A 57 -18.48 9.44 -9.33
N LYS A 58 -18.27 9.87 -8.08
CA LYS A 58 -18.02 11.27 -7.73
C LYS A 58 -16.68 11.78 -8.26
N ASP A 59 -15.60 11.00 -8.11
CA ASP A 59 -14.28 11.38 -8.61
C ASP A 59 -14.29 11.44 -10.15
N CYS A 60 -14.93 10.46 -10.79
CA CYS A 60 -15.17 10.46 -12.23
C CYS A 60 -15.99 11.68 -12.67
N SER A 61 -17.09 11.98 -11.97
CA SER A 61 -17.93 13.14 -12.26
C SER A 61 -17.14 14.45 -12.18
N TYR A 62 -16.31 14.61 -11.14
CA TYR A 62 -15.49 15.80 -10.96
C TYR A 62 -14.44 15.98 -12.07
N PHE A 63 -13.85 14.88 -12.52
CA PHE A 63 -12.96 14.89 -13.68
C PHE A 63 -13.72 15.25 -14.98
N ILE A 64 -14.90 14.67 -15.22
CA ILE A 64 -15.71 15.03 -16.40
C ILE A 64 -16.13 16.49 -16.35
N GLU A 65 -16.50 17.03 -15.19
CA GLU A 65 -16.76 18.47 -15.00
C GLU A 65 -15.55 19.31 -15.43
N SER A 66 -14.34 18.89 -15.04
CA SER A 66 -13.09 19.56 -15.42
C SER A 66 -12.85 19.55 -16.94
N VAL A 67 -13.17 18.44 -17.62
CA VAL A 67 -13.09 18.33 -19.08
C VAL A 67 -14.10 19.26 -19.74
N LEU A 68 -15.35 19.24 -19.30
CA LEU A 68 -16.44 20.04 -19.88
C LEU A 68 -16.22 21.54 -19.76
N ILE A 69 -15.58 22.00 -18.69
CA ILE A 69 -15.26 23.43 -18.48
C ILE A 69 -13.87 23.83 -19.03
N GLY A 70 -13.10 22.87 -19.55
CA GLY A 70 -11.81 23.12 -20.19
C GLY A 70 -10.66 23.42 -19.22
N LEU A 71 -10.63 22.79 -18.04
CA LEU A 71 -9.49 22.90 -17.14
C LEU A 71 -8.26 22.16 -17.69
N PRO A 72 -7.04 22.61 -17.37
CA PRO A 72 -5.83 21.87 -17.69
C PRO A 72 -5.84 20.48 -17.07
N ILE A 73 -5.83 19.45 -17.92
CA ILE A 73 -5.70 18.06 -17.48
C ILE A 73 -4.21 17.68 -17.46
N PRO A 74 -3.71 17.01 -16.40
CA PRO A 74 -2.33 16.55 -16.37
C PRO A 74 -2.02 15.60 -17.54
N TYR A 75 -0.74 15.38 -17.81
CA TYR A 75 -0.34 14.51 -18.92
C TYR A 75 -0.69 13.06 -18.62
N MET A 76 -0.96 12.28 -19.66
CA MET A 76 -1.06 10.83 -19.60
C MET A 76 0.23 10.23 -20.19
N PHE A 77 0.60 9.01 -19.80
CA PHE A 77 1.85 8.37 -20.25
C PHE A 77 1.54 7.06 -20.91
N PHE A 78 1.97 6.92 -22.17
CA PHE A 78 1.68 5.79 -23.03
C PHE A 78 2.99 5.16 -23.47
N ALA A 79 2.99 3.86 -23.74
CA ALA A 79 4.16 3.14 -24.24
C ALA A 79 3.75 2.11 -25.29
N ASP A 80 4.50 2.03 -26.38
CA ASP A 80 4.26 1.03 -27.41
C ASP A 80 4.72 -0.37 -26.93
N THR A 81 3.97 -1.40 -27.30
CA THR A 81 4.28 -2.80 -27.01
C THR A 81 4.65 -3.55 -28.28
N ASP A 82 5.43 -4.63 -28.13
CA ASP A 82 5.96 -5.41 -29.26
C ASP A 82 4.86 -6.05 -30.14
N ASP A 83 3.65 -6.20 -29.62
CA ASP A 83 2.46 -6.69 -30.34
C ASP A 83 1.70 -5.59 -31.11
N GLY A 84 2.20 -4.35 -31.10
CA GLY A 84 1.65 -3.21 -31.83
C GLY A 84 0.53 -2.47 -31.11
N ARG A 85 0.17 -2.87 -29.88
CA ARG A 85 -0.75 -2.12 -29.01
C ARG A 85 -0.02 -1.01 -28.26
N THR A 86 -0.78 -0.15 -27.59
CA THR A 86 -0.23 0.89 -26.73
C THR A 86 -0.72 0.70 -25.29
N GLU A 87 0.24 0.53 -24.40
CA GLU A 87 0.06 0.47 -22.96
C GLU A 87 -0.18 1.88 -22.37
N ILE A 88 -1.23 2.03 -21.57
CA ILE A 88 -1.47 3.23 -20.75
C ILE A 88 -0.73 3.06 -19.42
N VAL A 89 0.48 3.62 -19.35
CA VAL A 89 1.35 3.62 -18.16
C VAL A 89 0.78 4.52 -17.06
N ASP A 90 0.35 5.74 -17.39
CA ASP A 90 -0.31 6.65 -16.45
C ASP A 90 -1.54 7.31 -17.08
N GLY A 91 -2.57 7.53 -16.26
CA GLY A 91 -3.85 8.07 -16.71
C GLY A 91 -5.00 7.06 -16.77
N ALA A 92 -4.81 5.85 -16.24
CA ALA A 92 -5.85 4.81 -16.18
C ALA A 92 -7.20 5.31 -15.65
N GLN A 93 -7.24 6.11 -14.57
CA GLN A 93 -8.50 6.64 -14.04
C GLN A 93 -9.21 7.57 -15.02
N ARG A 94 -8.43 8.46 -15.67
CA ARG A 94 -8.91 9.44 -16.63
C ARG A 94 -9.46 8.74 -17.87
N MET A 95 -8.72 7.75 -18.38
CA MET A 95 -9.17 6.96 -19.53
C MET A 95 -10.47 6.22 -19.23
N ASN A 96 -10.54 5.53 -18.09
CA ASN A 96 -11.76 4.85 -17.67
C ASN A 96 -12.92 5.83 -17.50
N ALA A 97 -12.73 6.97 -16.83
CA ALA A 97 -13.77 7.98 -16.64
C ALA A 97 -14.30 8.51 -17.98
N LEU A 98 -13.41 8.78 -18.96
CA LEU A 98 -13.81 9.15 -20.32
C LEU A 98 -14.66 8.05 -20.98
N ALA A 99 -14.20 6.79 -20.90
CA ALA A 99 -14.86 5.65 -21.54
C ALA A 99 -16.25 5.36 -20.95
N ILE A 100 -16.37 5.27 -19.61
CA ILE A 100 -17.64 4.96 -18.94
C ILE A 100 -18.64 6.11 -19.13
N PHE A 101 -18.19 7.36 -19.16
CA PHE A 101 -19.08 8.49 -19.41
C PHE A 101 -19.59 8.45 -20.85
N ALA A 102 -18.70 8.25 -21.84
CA ALA A 102 -19.08 8.17 -23.25
C ALA A 102 -19.97 6.96 -23.59
N ASN A 103 -20.00 5.93 -22.75
CA ASN A 103 -20.86 4.75 -22.89
C ASN A 103 -22.19 4.86 -22.12
N ASP A 104 -22.49 6.01 -21.51
CA ASP A 104 -23.65 6.21 -20.62
C ASP A 104 -23.66 5.34 -19.33
N ASP A 105 -22.51 4.77 -18.97
CA ASP A 105 -22.32 3.97 -17.75
C ASP A 105 -22.08 4.85 -16.50
N LEU A 106 -21.91 6.16 -16.67
CA LEU A 106 -21.75 7.14 -15.59
C LEU A 106 -22.84 8.22 -15.66
N LYS A 107 -23.57 8.39 -14.55
CA LYS A 107 -24.39 9.59 -14.30
C LYS A 107 -23.60 10.59 -13.48
N LEU A 108 -23.52 11.83 -13.95
CA LEU A 108 -22.79 12.87 -13.25
C LEU A 108 -23.45 13.16 -11.89
N THR A 109 -22.65 13.27 -10.83
CA THR A 109 -23.14 13.45 -9.46
C THR A 109 -22.25 14.38 -8.65
N ASP A 110 -22.82 14.99 -7.60
CA ASP A 110 -22.14 15.85 -6.63
C ASP A 110 -21.36 17.04 -7.23
N LEU A 111 -21.79 17.52 -8.40
CA LEU A 111 -21.17 18.66 -9.08
C LEU A 111 -21.70 19.99 -8.57
N ASN A 112 -20.78 20.92 -8.26
CA ASN A 112 -21.10 22.22 -7.68
C ASN A 112 -20.95 23.38 -8.68
N ILE A 113 -20.20 23.20 -9.77
CA ILE A 113 -20.01 24.24 -10.80
C ILE A 113 -21.07 24.06 -11.89
N LEU A 114 -21.14 22.87 -12.49
CA LEU A 114 -22.14 22.49 -13.48
C LEU A 114 -23.31 21.75 -12.81
N THR A 115 -24.07 22.45 -11.97
CA THR A 115 -25.14 21.81 -11.18
C THR A 115 -26.25 21.20 -12.05
N SER A 116 -26.50 21.75 -13.25
CA SER A 116 -27.56 21.32 -14.17
C SER A 116 -27.28 19.98 -14.88
N VAL A 117 -26.03 19.51 -14.89
CA VAL A 117 -25.68 18.23 -15.51
C VAL A 117 -25.73 17.06 -14.52
N ASN A 118 -25.94 17.33 -13.22
CA ASN A 118 -26.15 16.27 -12.24
C ASN A 118 -27.35 15.39 -12.63
N GLY A 119 -27.17 14.08 -12.52
CA GLY A 119 -28.13 13.05 -12.92
C GLY A 119 -28.15 12.73 -14.41
N LYS A 120 -27.31 13.37 -15.23
CA LYS A 120 -27.24 13.17 -16.69
C LYS A 120 -26.11 12.23 -17.09
N THR A 121 -26.41 11.37 -18.05
CA THR A 121 -25.47 10.59 -18.86
C THR A 121 -25.00 11.41 -20.08
N PHE A 122 -24.02 10.90 -20.83
CA PHE A 122 -23.44 11.62 -21.98
C PHE A 122 -24.49 11.89 -23.06
N SER A 123 -25.29 10.89 -23.42
CA SER A 123 -26.32 10.99 -24.45
C SER A 123 -27.46 11.95 -24.08
N GLU A 124 -27.67 12.21 -22.79
CA GLU A 124 -28.68 13.16 -22.30
C GLU A 124 -28.22 14.62 -22.34
N LEU A 125 -26.94 14.89 -22.63
CA LEU A 125 -26.43 16.24 -22.77
C LEU A 125 -26.78 16.85 -24.13
N PRO A 126 -26.87 18.20 -24.24
CA PRO A 126 -27.03 18.85 -25.54
C PRO A 126 -25.92 18.47 -26.52
N ILE A 127 -26.27 18.36 -27.81
CA ILE A 127 -25.35 17.89 -28.85
C ILE A 127 -24.08 18.75 -28.95
N GLU A 128 -24.17 20.04 -28.69
CA GLU A 128 -23.03 20.95 -28.64
C GLU A 128 -22.09 20.68 -27.46
N VAL A 129 -22.62 20.18 -26.33
CA VAL A 129 -21.80 19.77 -25.17
C VAL A 129 -21.11 18.45 -25.47
N GLN A 130 -21.83 17.48 -26.05
CA GLN A 130 -21.26 16.20 -26.48
C GLN A 130 -20.11 16.39 -27.46
N ARG A 131 -20.28 17.29 -28.44
CA ARG A 131 -19.23 17.68 -29.40
C ARG A 131 -18.02 18.32 -28.72
N ARG A 132 -18.23 19.20 -27.73
CA ARG A 132 -17.12 19.82 -26.97
C ARG A 132 -16.34 18.80 -26.15
N PHE A 133 -17.04 17.88 -25.49
CA PHE A 133 -16.41 16.78 -24.77
C PHE A 133 -15.56 15.91 -25.71
N SER A 134 -16.14 15.46 -26.83
CA SER A 134 -15.47 14.61 -27.81
C SER A 134 -14.21 15.25 -28.41
N ASN A 135 -14.24 16.58 -28.61
CA ASN A 135 -13.11 17.36 -29.13
C ASN A 135 -12.14 17.89 -28.03
N SER A 136 -12.33 17.51 -26.77
CA SER A 136 -11.42 17.96 -25.69
C SER A 136 -10.03 17.35 -25.88
N SER A 137 -8.99 18.18 -25.81
CA SER A 137 -7.60 17.77 -26.07
C SER A 137 -6.91 17.23 -24.82
N PHE A 138 -6.23 16.09 -24.97
CA PHE A 138 -5.44 15.44 -23.94
C PHE A 138 -3.99 15.30 -24.40
N ARG A 139 -3.07 15.68 -23.51
CA ARG A 139 -1.63 15.58 -23.73
C ARG A 139 -1.11 14.23 -23.27
N VAL A 140 -0.45 13.53 -24.17
CA VAL A 140 0.12 12.20 -23.93
C VAL A 140 1.63 12.25 -24.15
N VAL A 141 2.38 11.74 -23.19
CA VAL A 141 3.80 11.43 -23.35
C VAL A 141 3.90 9.99 -23.86
N TYR A 142 4.34 9.82 -25.10
CA TYR A 142 4.63 8.52 -25.71
C TYR A 142 6.08 8.15 -25.46
N LEU A 143 6.30 7.10 -24.68
CA LEU A 143 7.59 6.46 -24.49
C LEU A 143 7.91 5.62 -25.72
N GLU A 144 9.06 5.85 -26.36
CA GLU A 144 9.44 5.15 -27.58
C GLU A 144 9.65 3.64 -27.35
N GLU A 145 9.49 2.89 -28.43
CA GLU A 145 9.80 1.47 -28.55
C GLU A 145 11.23 1.17 -28.07
N GLY A 146 11.40 0.14 -27.24
CA GLY A 146 12.66 -0.17 -26.58
C GLY A 146 12.81 0.36 -25.14
N THR A 147 11.86 1.15 -24.64
CA THR A 147 11.77 1.45 -23.19
C THR A 147 11.42 0.17 -22.44
N THR A 148 12.30 -0.35 -21.57
CA THR A 148 12.05 -1.62 -20.88
C THR A 148 10.89 -1.52 -19.87
N VAL A 149 10.27 -2.65 -19.57
CA VAL A 149 9.15 -2.75 -18.62
C VAL A 149 9.54 -2.18 -17.25
N GLU A 150 10.77 -2.43 -16.79
CA GLU A 150 11.29 -1.93 -15.51
C GLU A 150 11.33 -0.39 -15.48
N VAL A 151 11.67 0.23 -16.61
CA VAL A 151 11.70 1.70 -16.74
C VAL A 151 10.28 2.27 -16.72
N ARG A 152 9.35 1.65 -17.46
CA ARG A 152 7.93 2.05 -17.45
C ARG A 152 7.34 1.97 -16.04
N GLN A 153 7.63 0.88 -15.33
CA GLN A 153 7.20 0.68 -13.93
C GLN A 153 7.84 1.70 -12.98
N GLU A 154 9.12 2.08 -13.16
CA GLU A 154 9.75 3.14 -12.35
C GLU A 154 9.14 4.51 -12.64
N ILE A 155 8.84 4.84 -13.90
CA ILE A 155 8.13 6.06 -14.30
C ILE A 155 6.75 6.10 -13.64
N PHE A 156 5.97 5.02 -13.78
CA PHE A 156 4.66 4.87 -13.15
C PHE A 156 4.73 5.10 -11.63
N ARG A 157 5.66 4.42 -10.95
CA ARG A 157 5.88 4.56 -9.50
C ARG A 157 6.18 6.01 -9.13
N ARG A 158 7.07 6.70 -9.86
CA ARG A 158 7.43 8.09 -9.55
C ARG A 158 6.29 9.07 -9.77
N ILE A 159 5.50 8.92 -10.83
CA ILE A 159 4.35 9.79 -11.12
C ILE A 159 3.27 9.64 -10.04
N ASN A 160 2.95 8.39 -9.67
CA ASN A 160 1.87 8.10 -8.72
C ASN A 160 2.28 8.28 -7.26
N SER A 161 3.59 8.31 -6.96
CA SER A 161 4.08 8.63 -5.60
C SER A 161 3.82 10.09 -5.18
N SER A 162 3.49 10.97 -6.14
CA SER A 162 3.25 12.42 -5.89
C SER A 162 1.81 12.79 -5.53
N GLY A 163 0.81 11.92 -5.73
CA GLY A 163 -0.61 12.25 -5.51
C GLY A 163 -1.32 11.20 -4.65
N LYS A 164 -1.63 11.55 -3.39
CA LYS A 164 -2.21 10.67 -2.34
C LYS A 164 -1.51 9.30 -2.27
N GLN A 165 -0.43 9.23 -1.50
CA GLN A 165 0.31 7.99 -1.25
C GLN A 165 -0.66 6.86 -0.85
N LEU A 166 -0.73 5.83 -1.70
CA LEU A 166 -1.13 4.50 -1.24
C LEU A 166 -0.23 4.16 -0.05
N ARG A 167 -0.83 3.70 1.05
CA ARG A 167 -0.05 3.22 2.18
C ARG A 167 0.74 2.01 1.73
N SER A 168 1.90 1.79 2.36
CA SER A 168 2.79 0.68 2.04
C SER A 168 2.08 -0.67 2.01
N GLN A 169 1.07 -0.87 2.87
CA GLN A 169 0.28 -2.10 2.88
C GLN A 169 -0.68 -2.24 1.70
N GLU A 170 -1.23 -1.13 1.19
CA GLU A 170 -2.04 -1.11 -0.03
C GLU A 170 -1.18 -1.49 -1.24
N ILE A 171 0.07 -0.96 -1.29
CA ILE A 171 1.05 -1.31 -2.31
C ILE A 171 1.42 -2.80 -2.21
N ARG A 172 1.79 -3.31 -1.02
CA ARG A 172 2.13 -4.74 -0.83
C ARG A 172 1.01 -5.67 -1.25
N ARG A 173 -0.23 -5.38 -0.83
CA ARG A 173 -1.38 -6.19 -1.22
C ARG A 173 -1.59 -6.21 -2.74
N GLY A 174 -1.32 -5.11 -3.43
CA GLY A 174 -1.47 -5.02 -4.88
C GLY A 174 -0.33 -5.63 -5.70
N SER A 175 0.87 -5.76 -5.10
CA SER A 175 2.11 -6.09 -5.83
C SER A 175 2.83 -7.37 -5.35
N MET A 176 2.42 -7.95 -4.22
CA MET A 176 3.10 -9.10 -3.61
C MET A 176 2.10 -10.22 -3.27
N ASP A 177 1.45 -10.77 -4.29
CA ASP A 177 0.59 -11.95 -4.16
C ASP A 177 1.44 -13.21 -3.87
N GLY A 178 0.94 -14.12 -3.02
CA GLY A 178 1.63 -15.35 -2.64
C GLY A 178 1.10 -15.99 -1.35
N GLY A 179 1.61 -17.19 -1.02
CA GLY A 179 1.08 -17.99 0.09
C GLY A 179 1.19 -17.31 1.47
N PHE A 180 2.24 -16.51 1.70
CA PHE A 180 2.36 -15.73 2.93
C PHE A 180 1.36 -14.58 2.98
N SER A 181 1.17 -13.86 1.86
CA SER A 181 0.14 -12.80 1.77
C SER A 181 -1.29 -13.33 2.00
N ASP A 182 -1.59 -14.53 1.52
CA ASP A 182 -2.87 -15.21 1.79
C ASP A 182 -3.03 -15.58 3.28
N LEU A 183 -1.97 -16.05 3.91
CA LEU A 183 -1.94 -16.28 5.36
C LEU A 183 -2.21 -14.98 6.13
N VAL A 184 -1.51 -13.89 5.80
CA VAL A 184 -1.68 -12.57 6.43
C VAL A 184 -3.14 -12.11 6.32
N LYS A 185 -3.73 -12.22 5.12
CA LYS A 185 -5.13 -11.87 4.88
C LYS A 185 -6.08 -12.72 5.72
N ARG A 186 -5.87 -14.04 5.78
CA ARG A 186 -6.69 -14.96 6.59
C ARG A 186 -6.61 -14.62 8.08
N LEU A 187 -5.42 -14.37 8.60
CA LEU A 187 -5.20 -14.04 10.01
C LEU A 187 -5.73 -12.65 10.38
N SER A 188 -5.70 -11.67 9.46
CA SER A 188 -6.32 -10.35 9.67
C SER A 188 -7.85 -10.41 9.84
N HIS A 189 -8.47 -11.49 9.34
CA HIS A 189 -9.89 -11.78 9.49
C HIS A 189 -10.25 -12.61 10.73
N ASN A 190 -9.25 -13.05 11.52
CA ASN A 190 -9.49 -13.82 12.74
C ASN A 190 -10.33 -13.01 13.75
N SER A 191 -11.35 -13.65 14.33
CA SER A 191 -12.29 -13.01 15.25
C SER A 191 -11.63 -12.54 16.55
N LEU A 192 -10.78 -13.37 17.14
CA LEU A 192 -10.05 -13.03 18.37
C LEU A 192 -9.07 -11.88 18.13
N PHE A 193 -8.36 -11.90 17.00
CA PHE A 193 -7.49 -10.77 16.63
C PHE A 193 -8.28 -9.46 16.51
N ARG A 194 -9.42 -9.48 15.82
CA ARG A 194 -10.26 -8.28 15.63
C ARG A 194 -10.88 -7.78 16.93
N GLU A 195 -11.12 -8.67 17.89
CA GLU A 195 -11.56 -8.32 19.24
C GLU A 195 -10.45 -7.61 20.03
N LEU A 196 -9.24 -8.18 20.04
CA LEU A 196 -8.11 -7.71 20.83
C LEU A 196 -7.42 -6.47 20.22
N ALA A 197 -7.41 -6.34 18.89
CA ALA A 197 -6.80 -5.25 18.12
C ALA A 197 -7.84 -4.49 17.29
N PRO A 198 -8.73 -3.69 17.90
CA PRO A 198 -9.71 -2.92 17.14
C PRO A 198 -9.04 -1.83 16.29
N LEU A 199 -9.64 -1.57 15.13
CA LEU A 199 -9.24 -0.54 14.18
C LEU A 199 -10.46 0.29 13.78
N SER A 200 -10.23 1.58 13.51
CA SER A 200 -11.23 2.47 12.94
C SER A 200 -11.63 2.02 11.53
N GLU A 201 -12.80 2.45 11.06
CA GLU A 201 -13.26 2.12 9.71
C GLU A 201 -12.26 2.60 8.63
N THR A 202 -11.72 3.81 8.78
CA THR A 202 -10.68 4.35 7.90
C THR A 202 -9.42 3.50 7.90
N ALA A 203 -8.94 3.04 9.06
CA ALA A 203 -7.75 2.19 9.13
C ALA A 203 -7.98 0.83 8.45
N ARG A 204 -9.17 0.25 8.60
CA ARG A 204 -9.54 -0.99 7.90
C ARG A 204 -9.63 -0.81 6.39
N LYS A 205 -10.13 0.33 5.90
CA LYS A 205 -10.14 0.66 4.46
C LYS A 205 -8.74 0.66 3.85
N HIS A 206 -7.73 1.01 4.64
CA HIS A 206 -6.32 0.99 4.25
C HIS A 206 -5.55 -0.27 4.70
N TYR A 207 -6.27 -1.35 5.03
CA TYR A 207 -5.69 -2.66 5.37
C TYR A 207 -4.71 -2.66 6.55
N GLU A 208 -4.92 -1.78 7.53
CA GLU A 208 -4.06 -1.69 8.73
C GLU A 208 -4.07 -3.00 9.54
N ASP A 209 -5.11 -3.82 9.42
CA ASP A 209 -5.16 -5.16 10.01
C ASP A 209 -4.11 -6.10 9.39
N MET A 210 -3.92 -6.03 8.07
CA MET A 210 -2.86 -6.78 7.39
C MET A 210 -1.47 -6.22 7.71
N GLU A 211 -1.34 -4.90 7.88
CA GLU A 211 -0.09 -4.25 8.32
C GLU A 211 0.36 -4.79 9.68
N LEU A 212 -0.56 -4.84 10.66
CA LEU A 212 -0.26 -5.35 12.00
C LEU A 212 0.20 -6.81 11.96
N VAL A 213 -0.48 -7.67 11.20
CA VAL A 213 -0.11 -9.09 11.06
C VAL A 213 1.26 -9.23 10.37
N THR A 214 1.52 -8.43 9.34
CA THR A 214 2.82 -8.44 8.63
C THR A 214 3.95 -7.98 9.55
N ARG A 215 3.74 -6.90 10.32
CA ARG A 215 4.67 -6.42 11.35
C ARG A 215 4.97 -7.47 12.41
N PHE A 216 3.94 -8.18 12.87
CA PHE A 216 4.11 -9.23 13.86
C PHE A 216 5.13 -10.27 13.38
N PHE A 217 4.93 -10.85 12.19
CA PHE A 217 5.81 -11.89 11.68
C PHE A 217 7.20 -11.35 11.32
N ALA A 218 7.28 -10.21 10.65
CA ALA A 218 8.56 -9.61 10.25
C ALA A 218 9.47 -9.25 11.45
N TYR A 219 8.86 -8.82 12.57
CA TYR A 219 9.61 -8.51 13.78
C TYR A 219 9.85 -9.73 14.66
N TYR A 220 8.96 -10.72 14.66
CA TYR A 220 9.16 -11.98 15.38
C TYR A 220 10.32 -12.78 14.77
N ASP A 221 10.30 -12.99 13.45
CA ASP A 221 11.36 -13.72 12.75
C ASP A 221 12.68 -12.94 12.72
N GLY A 222 12.60 -11.60 12.73
CA GLY A 222 13.76 -10.73 12.81
C GLY A 222 14.36 -10.60 14.21
N TYR A 223 13.67 -11.00 15.28
CA TYR A 223 14.18 -10.81 16.63
C TYR A 223 15.39 -11.73 16.91
N PRO A 224 16.45 -11.27 17.61
CA PRO A 224 16.64 -9.95 18.21
C PRO A 224 17.38 -8.94 17.30
N ASP A 225 17.94 -9.41 16.19
CA ASP A 225 18.96 -8.70 15.43
C ASP A 225 18.39 -7.81 14.32
N TYR A 226 17.18 -8.07 13.83
CA TYR A 226 16.48 -7.36 12.75
C TYR A 226 17.41 -7.08 11.57
N ASP A 227 17.99 -8.14 11.00
CA ASP A 227 18.89 -8.04 9.86
C ASP A 227 18.20 -7.39 8.67
N GLY A 228 18.88 -6.41 8.04
CA GLY A 228 18.30 -5.62 6.95
C GLY A 228 17.35 -4.49 7.40
N TYR A 229 16.99 -4.39 8.69
CA TYR A 229 16.19 -3.28 9.20
C TYR A 229 17.02 -1.99 9.35
N ARG A 230 16.75 -1.00 8.48
CA ARG A 230 17.45 0.31 8.43
C ARG A 230 16.53 1.48 8.78
N ASP A 231 15.71 1.32 9.82
CA ASP A 231 14.72 2.29 10.31
C ASP A 231 13.64 2.72 9.27
N ARG A 232 13.55 1.98 8.17
CA ARG A 232 12.55 2.15 7.11
C ARG A 232 11.58 0.98 7.13
N VAL A 233 10.52 1.13 7.91
CA VAL A 233 9.54 0.05 8.14
C VAL A 233 8.98 -0.50 6.83
N ALA A 234 8.53 0.37 5.91
CA ALA A 234 7.93 -0.06 4.66
C ALA A 234 8.84 -1.02 3.87
N SER A 235 10.08 -0.60 3.60
CA SER A 235 11.05 -1.39 2.84
C SER A 235 11.42 -2.70 3.53
N TYR A 236 11.45 -2.72 4.87
CA TYR A 236 11.70 -3.94 5.62
C TYR A 236 10.55 -4.94 5.49
N LEU A 237 9.31 -4.48 5.65
CA LEU A 237 8.12 -5.31 5.47
C LEU A 237 7.99 -5.80 4.02
N ASP A 238 8.30 -4.97 3.03
CA ASP A 238 8.29 -5.35 1.61
C ASP A 238 9.27 -6.49 1.34
N SER A 239 10.52 -6.32 1.79
CA SER A 239 11.57 -7.34 1.62
C SER A 239 11.22 -8.65 2.32
N TYR A 240 10.66 -8.56 3.54
CA TYR A 240 10.21 -9.71 4.30
C TYR A 240 9.04 -10.44 3.61
N THR A 241 8.02 -9.72 3.16
CA THR A 241 6.87 -10.29 2.44
C THR A 241 7.31 -11.02 1.17
N GLN A 242 8.21 -10.42 0.38
CA GLN A 242 8.73 -11.05 -0.83
C GLN A 242 9.45 -12.38 -0.50
N ALA A 243 10.40 -12.34 0.44
CA ALA A 243 11.14 -13.53 0.86
C ALA A 243 10.22 -14.63 1.43
N MET A 244 9.18 -14.24 2.17
CA MET A 244 8.23 -15.21 2.74
C MET A 244 7.28 -15.80 1.70
N ASN A 245 6.87 -15.06 0.68
CA ASN A 245 6.10 -15.62 -0.44
C ASN A 245 6.91 -16.70 -1.16
N GLU A 246 8.19 -16.44 -1.47
CA GLU A 246 9.09 -17.44 -2.08
C GLU A 246 9.25 -18.69 -1.20
N ARG A 247 9.32 -18.52 0.13
CA ARG A 247 9.40 -19.66 1.08
C ARG A 247 8.09 -20.46 1.15
N PHE A 248 6.94 -19.81 0.99
CA PHE A 248 5.63 -20.45 1.05
C PHE A 248 5.28 -21.23 -0.23
N ASP A 249 5.97 -20.98 -1.34
CA ASP A 249 5.76 -21.71 -2.60
C ASP A 249 6.28 -23.16 -2.56
N ALA A 250 7.19 -23.47 -1.64
CA ALA A 250 7.67 -24.84 -1.42
C ALA A 250 6.66 -25.67 -0.60
N PRO A 251 6.54 -27.00 -0.82
CA PRO A 251 5.73 -27.86 0.03
C PRO A 251 6.26 -27.86 1.46
N ASN A 252 5.57 -27.19 2.38
CA ASN A 252 5.95 -27.09 3.78
C ASN A 252 4.75 -26.80 4.69
N ASP A 253 4.96 -26.96 5.99
CA ASP A 253 3.94 -26.70 7.02
C ASP A 253 4.02 -25.26 7.57
N LEU A 254 4.70 -24.32 6.89
CA LEU A 254 4.92 -22.97 7.42
C LEU A 254 3.59 -22.23 7.66
N SER A 255 2.62 -22.40 6.76
CA SER A 255 1.28 -21.80 6.93
C SER A 255 0.61 -22.21 8.24
N GLN A 256 0.72 -23.49 8.62
CA GLN A 256 0.18 -23.99 9.89
C GLN A 256 1.01 -23.51 11.07
N GLN A 257 2.35 -23.60 10.99
CA GLN A 257 3.25 -23.16 12.07
C GLN A 257 3.05 -21.67 12.41
N TYR A 258 2.96 -20.81 11.40
CA TYR A 258 2.74 -19.37 11.58
C TYR A 258 1.33 -19.09 12.10
N THR A 259 0.33 -19.85 11.65
CA THR A 259 -1.03 -19.80 12.21
C THR A 259 -0.99 -20.13 13.70
N ASP A 260 -0.37 -21.23 14.09
CA ASP A 260 -0.32 -21.69 15.49
C ASP A 260 0.44 -20.70 16.37
N CYS A 261 1.56 -20.15 15.89
CA CYS A 261 2.32 -19.11 16.57
C CYS A 261 1.43 -17.88 16.86
N PHE A 262 0.72 -17.38 15.84
CA PHE A 262 -0.14 -16.22 15.98
C PHE A 262 -1.32 -16.48 16.93
N ILE A 263 -1.98 -17.63 16.81
CA ILE A 263 -3.12 -17.98 17.67
C ILE A 263 -2.68 -18.19 19.13
N LYS A 264 -1.55 -18.86 19.38
CA LYS A 264 -1.00 -19.01 20.74
C LYS A 264 -0.73 -17.66 21.39
N MET A 265 -0.13 -16.74 20.64
CA MET A 265 0.11 -15.36 21.11
C MET A 265 -1.22 -14.65 21.45
N LEU A 266 -2.23 -14.72 20.58
CA LEU A 266 -3.53 -14.08 20.85
C LEU A 266 -4.23 -14.66 22.08
N THR A 267 -4.20 -15.99 22.24
CA THR A 267 -4.80 -16.67 23.40
C THR A 267 -4.10 -16.22 24.69
N TYR A 268 -2.76 -16.20 24.71
CA TYR A 268 -2.02 -15.73 25.88
C TYR A 268 -2.36 -14.28 26.24
N VAL A 269 -2.44 -13.40 25.24
CA VAL A 269 -2.84 -12.00 25.43
C VAL A 269 -4.28 -11.89 25.95
N LYS A 270 -5.20 -12.70 25.41
CA LYS A 270 -6.60 -12.73 25.86
C LYS A 270 -6.71 -13.13 27.33
N GLU A 271 -5.97 -14.14 27.75
CA GLU A 271 -6.00 -14.63 29.13
C GLU A 271 -5.30 -13.66 30.09
N SER A 272 -4.22 -13.00 29.64
CA SER A 272 -3.42 -12.08 30.47
C SER A 272 -4.02 -10.68 30.60
N LEU A 273 -4.69 -10.18 29.55
CA LEU A 273 -5.19 -8.79 29.47
C LEU A 273 -6.72 -8.69 29.28
N GLY A 274 -7.41 -9.82 29.11
CA GLY A 274 -8.85 -9.86 28.94
C GLY A 274 -9.34 -9.01 27.75
N PRO A 275 -10.36 -8.15 27.95
CA PRO A 275 -10.90 -7.31 26.88
C PRO A 275 -9.99 -6.12 26.51
N LEU A 276 -8.95 -5.83 27.31
CA LEU A 276 -8.02 -4.75 26.98
C LEU A 276 -7.22 -5.09 25.71
N GLY A 277 -6.71 -6.33 25.61
CA GLY A 277 -5.90 -6.78 24.48
C GLY A 277 -4.78 -5.80 24.14
N PHE A 278 -4.76 -5.31 22.90
CA PHE A 278 -3.76 -4.36 22.40
C PHE A 278 -4.20 -2.90 22.49
N ARG A 279 -5.36 -2.62 23.10
CA ARG A 279 -5.91 -1.27 23.24
C ARG A 279 -5.14 -0.46 24.28
N LYS A 280 -5.20 0.87 24.17
CA LYS A 280 -4.72 1.79 25.22
C LYS A 280 -5.66 1.86 26.43
N SER A 281 -6.94 1.61 26.21
CA SER A 281 -7.98 1.62 27.24
C SER A 281 -9.08 0.60 26.87
N PRO A 282 -9.88 0.13 27.85
CA PRO A 282 -10.94 -0.86 27.57
C PRO A 282 -11.95 -0.40 26.50
N THR A 283 -12.22 0.91 26.43
CA THR A 283 -13.13 1.53 25.45
C THR A 283 -12.44 2.00 24.17
N GLY A 284 -11.13 1.82 24.05
CA GLY A 284 -10.34 2.23 22.90
C GLY A 284 -10.79 1.56 21.61
N LYS A 285 -10.94 2.34 20.54
CA LYS A 285 -11.35 1.88 19.20
C LYS A 285 -10.18 1.75 18.21
N SER A 286 -8.95 1.94 18.69
CA SER A 286 -7.74 1.87 17.86
C SER A 286 -6.62 1.13 18.58
N THR A 287 -5.72 0.58 17.78
CA THR A 287 -4.57 -0.19 18.22
C THR A 287 -3.29 0.51 17.77
N PRO A 288 -2.50 1.11 18.68
CA PRO A 288 -1.24 1.74 18.33
C PRO A 288 -0.18 0.70 17.94
N HIS A 289 0.57 0.93 16.86
CA HIS A 289 1.54 -0.04 16.34
C HIS A 289 2.61 -0.39 17.38
N ALA A 290 3.26 0.61 17.99
CA ALA A 290 4.32 0.35 18.98
C ALA A 290 3.84 -0.51 20.16
N ARG A 291 2.59 -0.33 20.60
CA ARG A 291 1.99 -1.14 21.67
C ARG A 291 1.71 -2.56 21.19
N PHE A 292 1.12 -2.70 20.00
CA PHE A 292 0.89 -4.01 19.39
C PHE A 292 2.20 -4.77 19.19
N GLU A 293 3.20 -4.15 18.57
CA GLU A 293 4.52 -4.74 18.31
C GLU A 293 5.20 -5.21 19.60
N ALA A 294 5.23 -4.37 20.64
CA ALA A 294 5.83 -4.73 21.92
C ALA A 294 5.15 -5.97 22.54
N ILE A 295 3.81 -5.93 22.66
CA ILE A 295 3.06 -6.99 23.34
C ILE A 295 3.04 -8.26 22.50
N ALA A 296 2.64 -8.18 21.22
CA ALA A 296 2.47 -9.35 20.37
C ALA A 296 3.79 -10.08 20.14
N VAL A 297 4.84 -9.35 19.72
CA VAL A 297 6.15 -9.95 19.45
C VAL A 297 6.79 -10.41 20.76
N GLY A 298 6.74 -9.60 21.82
CA GLY A 298 7.31 -9.98 23.11
C GLY A 298 6.67 -11.22 23.74
N VAL A 299 5.34 -11.35 23.67
CA VAL A 299 4.63 -12.56 24.10
C VAL A 299 5.03 -13.76 23.25
N ALA A 300 5.06 -13.62 21.92
CA ALA A 300 5.44 -14.72 21.04
C ALA A 300 6.89 -15.19 21.27
N VAL A 301 7.83 -14.25 21.49
CA VAL A 301 9.23 -14.57 21.83
C VAL A 301 9.32 -15.23 23.21
N ALA A 302 8.60 -14.76 24.22
CA ALA A 302 8.58 -15.40 25.53
C ALA A 302 8.04 -16.83 25.47
N LEU A 303 6.97 -17.05 24.69
CA LEU A 303 6.38 -18.38 24.45
C LEU A 303 7.32 -19.31 23.66
N SER A 304 8.13 -18.79 22.74
CA SER A 304 9.11 -19.60 22.01
C SER A 304 10.30 -20.01 22.89
N GLN A 305 10.72 -19.14 23.82
CA GLN A 305 11.77 -19.45 24.80
C GLN A 305 11.29 -20.35 25.94
N ASN A 306 10.03 -20.22 26.35
CA ASN A 306 9.40 -21.08 27.35
C ASN A 306 8.01 -21.54 26.88
N PRO A 307 7.90 -22.65 26.14
CA PRO A 307 6.63 -23.18 25.67
C PRO A 307 5.63 -23.56 26.77
N GLY A 308 6.11 -23.76 28.01
CA GLY A 308 5.29 -24.04 29.19
C GLY A 308 4.98 -22.81 30.05
N LEU A 309 5.24 -21.60 29.53
CA LEU A 309 4.97 -20.35 30.25
C LEU A 309 3.48 -20.25 30.60
N SER A 310 3.16 -20.28 31.89
CA SER A 310 1.80 -20.05 32.36
C SER A 310 1.40 -18.61 32.09
N THR A 311 0.10 -18.39 31.89
CA THR A 311 -0.49 -17.06 31.80
C THR A 311 -0.19 -16.25 33.06
N GLN A 312 0.21 -14.99 32.89
CA GLN A 312 0.55 -14.06 33.97
C GLN A 312 -0.29 -12.79 33.86
N ASP A 313 -0.47 -12.08 34.98
CA ASP A 313 -1.06 -10.74 34.92
C ASP A 313 -0.10 -9.78 34.21
N MET A 314 -0.57 -9.19 33.11
CA MET A 314 0.16 -8.21 32.32
C MET A 314 -0.29 -6.77 32.60
N SER A 315 -0.97 -6.49 33.71
CA SER A 315 -1.44 -5.15 34.08
C SER A 315 -0.37 -4.04 33.99
N TRP A 316 0.90 -4.40 34.17
CA TRP A 316 2.07 -3.54 33.99
C TRP A 316 2.22 -2.91 32.59
N VAL A 317 1.52 -3.40 31.56
CA VAL A 317 1.45 -2.73 30.24
C VAL A 317 0.74 -1.37 30.29
N ASN A 318 0.17 -1.00 31.43
CA ASN A 318 -0.45 0.31 31.66
C ASN A 318 0.36 1.21 32.61
N GLU A 319 1.51 0.73 33.09
CA GLU A 319 2.42 1.52 33.94
C GLU A 319 3.31 2.44 33.10
N ASP A 320 3.80 3.51 33.72
CA ASP A 320 4.59 4.54 33.06
C ASP A 320 5.86 3.98 32.41
N GLU A 321 6.47 2.95 33.02
CA GLU A 321 7.67 2.27 32.49
C GLU A 321 7.41 1.72 31.08
N PHE A 322 6.33 0.96 30.88
CA PHE A 322 5.95 0.45 29.57
C PHE A 322 5.45 1.57 28.65
N LEU A 323 4.64 2.49 29.17
CA LEU A 323 4.05 3.57 28.36
C LEU A 323 5.12 4.47 27.74
N ASN A 324 6.22 4.71 28.44
CA ASN A 324 7.35 5.49 27.92
C ASN A 324 8.04 4.80 26.73
N LEU A 325 8.12 3.46 26.74
CA LEU A 325 8.70 2.68 25.64
C LEU A 325 7.85 2.70 24.36
N VAL A 326 6.53 2.83 24.49
CA VAL A 326 5.59 2.81 23.35
C VAL A 326 5.09 4.20 22.91
N ARG A 327 5.43 5.27 23.65
CA ARG A 327 5.07 6.66 23.33
C ARG A 327 6.15 7.44 22.58
N SER A 328 7.39 6.93 22.52
CA SER A 328 8.53 7.76 22.09
C SER A 328 8.44 8.23 20.63
N ASP A 329 8.82 9.49 20.39
CA ASP A 329 9.14 9.98 19.06
C ASP A 329 10.26 9.10 18.45
N SER A 330 10.12 8.70 17.19
CA SER A 330 11.02 7.75 16.52
C SER A 330 10.84 6.27 16.92
N ALA A 331 9.59 5.81 17.12
CA ALA A 331 9.25 4.40 17.38
C ALA A 331 9.83 3.41 16.35
N ASN A 332 10.15 3.87 15.14
CA ASN A 332 10.75 3.08 14.06
C ASN A 332 12.25 2.84 14.24
N VAL A 333 12.93 3.45 15.20
CA VAL A 333 14.35 3.21 15.46
C VAL A 333 14.54 1.79 15.98
N LYS A 334 15.44 1.02 15.34
CA LYS A 334 15.75 -0.38 15.65
C LYS A 334 15.97 -0.63 17.14
N ALA A 335 16.81 0.19 17.78
CA ALA A 335 17.12 0.08 19.21
C ALA A 335 15.87 0.24 20.09
N LYS A 336 14.94 1.12 19.70
CA LYS A 336 13.68 1.34 20.44
C LYS A 336 12.66 0.24 20.19
N LEU A 337 12.63 -0.35 18.99
CA LEU A 337 11.86 -1.57 18.69
C LEU A 337 12.34 -2.73 19.54
N LYS A 338 13.65 -2.96 19.58
CA LYS A 338 14.24 -3.98 20.43
C LYS A 338 13.91 -3.75 21.91
N ALA A 339 14.13 -2.54 22.42
CA ALA A 339 13.91 -2.23 23.84
C ALA A 339 12.47 -2.50 24.31
N ARG A 340 11.45 -2.14 23.51
CA ARG A 340 10.05 -2.39 23.90
C ARG A 340 9.66 -3.86 23.86
N ILE A 341 10.27 -4.65 22.96
CA ILE A 341 10.04 -6.10 22.88
C ILE A 341 10.79 -6.81 24.01
N ASP A 342 12.06 -6.47 24.23
CA ASP A 342 12.88 -6.99 25.34
C ASP A 342 12.19 -6.77 26.69
N TYR A 343 11.59 -5.60 26.91
CA TYR A 343 10.85 -5.31 28.13
C TYR A 343 9.73 -6.31 28.41
N VAL A 344 8.93 -6.65 27.39
CA VAL A 344 7.84 -7.63 27.53
C VAL A 344 8.39 -9.03 27.77
N VAL A 345 9.43 -9.44 27.02
CA VAL A 345 10.10 -10.74 27.19
C VAL A 345 10.65 -10.88 28.61
N ASN A 346 11.33 -9.85 29.11
CA ASN A 346 11.94 -9.84 30.44
C ASN A 346 10.90 -9.89 31.57
N LYS A 347 9.80 -9.12 31.46
CA LYS A 347 8.70 -9.17 32.44
C LYS A 347 8.06 -10.56 32.51
N LEU A 348 7.88 -11.23 31.36
CA LEU A 348 7.24 -12.54 31.31
C LEU A 348 8.16 -13.69 31.74
N LEU A 349 9.46 -13.63 31.41
CA LEU A 349 10.42 -14.68 31.75
C LEU A 349 11.09 -14.48 33.11
N GLY A 350 10.91 -13.32 33.75
CA GLY A 350 11.55 -12.99 35.03
C GLY A 350 13.03 -12.66 34.90
N ASN A 351 13.52 -12.39 33.68
CA ASN A 351 14.89 -11.98 33.42
C ASN A 351 15.00 -10.48 33.78
N ARG A 352 15.83 -10.14 34.77
CA ARG A 352 16.10 -8.75 35.17
C ARG A 352 17.10 -8.07 34.25
#